data_AF-A0A918ZVH3-F1
#
_entry.id   AF-A0A918ZVH3-F1
#
_cell.length_a   1.000
_cell.length_b   1.000
_cell.length_c   1.000
_cell.angle_alpha   90.00
_cell.angle_beta   90.00
_cell.angle_gamma   90.00
#
_symmetry.space_group_name_H-M   'P 1'
#
loop_
_entity.id
_entity.type
_entity.pdbx_description
1 polymer ?
#
loop_
_entity_poly.entity_id
_entity_poly.type
_entity_poly.pdbx_seq_one_letter_code
_entity_poly.pdbx_strand_id
1 'polypeptide(L)'
;MREACTRTLRPAPKQPAPSVNRMSETAHDTPAASVTAMVDHVLALAATWTAWDGIPAPVDDRVYTPHKAIRRVADHMIDHLSELEARLAGEEPRPDHWHASAITTEADRAPFTEEDLEEARSRLTRLARIWANRLEALTAEQLDDSPGEGWSFRELARHLAGSTYYADALGDLS
;
A
#
# COMPACT_ATOMS: atom_id res chain seq x y z
N MET A 1 5.96 -62.65 53.44
CA MET A 1 6.57 -61.30 53.58
C MET A 1 6.93 -60.82 52.17
N ARG A 2 5.90 -60.53 51.35
CA ARG A 2 5.65 -59.24 50.67
C ARG A 2 6.84 -58.70 49.85
N GLU A 3 6.87 -59.07 48.57
CA GLU A 3 7.64 -58.39 47.51
C GLU A 3 7.00 -57.04 47.18
N ALA A 4 7.79 -55.97 47.18
CA ALA A 4 7.37 -54.64 46.78
C ALA A 4 7.77 -54.40 45.32
N CYS A 5 6.76 -54.41 44.44
CA CYS A 5 6.83 -54.00 43.05
C CYS A 5 6.78 -52.47 42.97
N THR A 6 7.90 -51.83 42.64
CA THR A 6 7.97 -50.38 42.42
C THR A 6 7.47 -50.05 41.01
N ARG A 7 6.20 -49.61 40.95
CA ARG A 7 5.49 -49.20 39.74
C ARG A 7 5.98 -47.82 39.28
N THR A 8 6.66 -47.75 38.14
CA THR A 8 7.01 -46.51 37.44
C THR A 8 5.75 -45.86 36.89
N LEU A 9 5.45 -44.62 37.33
CA LEU A 9 4.35 -43.81 36.81
C LEU A 9 4.71 -43.27 35.41
N ARG A 10 3.88 -43.58 34.39
CA ARG A 10 3.95 -42.90 33.08
C ARG A 10 3.39 -41.49 33.20
N PRO A 11 3.98 -40.47 32.54
CA PRO A 11 3.39 -39.14 32.48
C PRO A 11 2.14 -39.16 31.58
N ALA A 12 1.15 -38.34 31.95
CA ALA A 12 -0.09 -38.16 31.20
C ALA A 12 0.17 -37.54 29.81
N PRO A 13 -0.69 -37.81 28.80
CA PRO A 13 -0.55 -37.21 27.48
C PRO A 13 -0.75 -35.68 27.56
N LYS A 14 0.14 -34.93 26.90
CA LYS A 14 0.00 -33.47 26.74
C LYS A 14 -1.28 -33.17 25.95
N GLN A 15 -2.12 -32.31 26.50
CA GLN A 15 -3.28 -31.76 25.78
C GLN A 15 -2.79 -30.97 24.54
N PRO A 16 -3.47 -31.07 23.39
CA PRO A 16 -3.15 -30.24 22.25
C PRO A 16 -3.44 -28.78 22.59
N ALA A 17 -2.56 -27.89 22.12
CA ALA A 17 -2.71 -26.45 22.27
C ALA A 17 -4.05 -25.97 21.69
N PRO A 18 -4.69 -24.95 22.29
CA PRO A 18 -5.94 -24.43 21.77
C PRO A 18 -5.70 -23.90 20.35
N SER A 19 -6.56 -24.33 19.42
CA SER A 19 -6.64 -23.79 18.06
C SER A 19 -6.80 -22.28 18.14
N VAL A 20 -5.81 -21.54 17.65
CA VAL A 20 -5.89 -20.08 17.57
C VAL A 20 -6.98 -19.74 16.57
N ASN A 21 -8.08 -19.25 17.14
CA ASN A 21 -9.25 -18.77 16.43
C ASN A 21 -8.81 -17.67 15.44
N ARG A 22 -9.06 -17.91 14.15
CA ARG A 22 -8.87 -16.96 13.05
C ARG A 22 -9.82 -15.78 13.27
N MET A 23 -9.33 -14.68 13.84
CA MET A 23 -10.11 -13.45 14.08
C MET A 23 -9.21 -12.21 14.02
N SER A 24 -8.95 -11.72 12.82
CA SER A 24 -9.28 -10.36 12.34
C SER A 24 -8.59 -10.16 10.98
N GLU A 25 -9.06 -10.92 9.99
CA GLU A 25 -8.83 -10.63 8.58
C GLU A 25 -9.64 -9.34 8.30
N THR A 26 -8.98 -8.21 8.55
CA THR A 26 -9.50 -6.86 8.27
C THR A 26 -9.66 -6.72 6.77
N ALA A 27 -10.59 -5.90 6.29
CA ALA A 27 -10.95 -5.72 4.88
C ALA A 27 -9.80 -5.48 3.85
N HIS A 28 -8.52 -5.47 4.26
CA HIS A 28 -7.30 -5.39 3.46
C HIS A 28 -6.68 -6.73 3.06
N ASP A 29 -7.35 -7.87 3.25
CA ASP A 29 -6.71 -9.19 3.05
C ASP A 29 -6.33 -9.50 1.59
N THR A 30 -6.91 -8.79 0.62
CA THR A 30 -6.53 -8.93 -0.79
C THR A 30 -5.57 -7.81 -1.21
N PRO A 31 -4.63 -8.09 -2.16
CA PRO A 31 -3.77 -7.06 -2.73
C PRO A 31 -4.56 -5.88 -3.32
N ALA A 32 -5.68 -6.17 -3.99
CA ALA A 32 -6.57 -5.15 -4.53
C ALA A 32 -7.16 -4.24 -3.43
N ALA A 33 -7.67 -4.85 -2.35
CA ALA A 33 -8.28 -4.11 -1.25
C ALA A 33 -7.26 -3.24 -0.49
N SER A 34 -6.00 -3.70 -0.40
CA SER A 34 -4.90 -2.90 0.16
C SER A 34 -4.65 -1.63 -0.67
N VAL A 35 -4.64 -1.74 -2.01
CA VAL A 35 -4.42 -0.58 -2.89
C VAL A 35 -5.61 0.39 -2.86
N THR A 36 -6.85 -0.11 -2.89
CA THR A 36 -8.03 0.77 -2.82
C THR A 36 -8.13 1.48 -1.48
N ALA A 37 -7.83 0.79 -0.38
CA ALA A 37 -7.83 1.38 0.94
C ALA A 37 -6.75 2.46 1.12
N MET A 38 -5.57 2.26 0.53
CA MET A 38 -4.54 3.30 0.50
C MET A 38 -5.06 4.57 -0.18
N VAL A 39 -5.75 4.45 -1.32
CA VAL A 39 -6.34 5.62 -2.01
C VAL A 39 -7.45 6.26 -1.20
N ASP A 40 -8.32 5.48 -0.57
CA ASP A 40 -9.39 6.00 0.30
C ASP A 40 -8.79 6.81 1.47
N HIS A 41 -7.72 6.30 2.09
CA HIS A 41 -6.98 7.00 3.15
C HIS A 41 -6.36 8.30 2.67
N VAL A 42 -5.65 8.28 1.53
CA VAL A 42 -5.07 9.49 0.92
C VAL A 42 -6.15 10.54 0.66
N LEU A 43 -7.29 10.15 0.08
CA LEU A 43 -8.38 11.06 -0.24
C LEU A 43 -9.13 11.56 0.99
N ALA A 44 -9.12 10.80 2.10
CA ALA A 44 -9.66 11.25 3.37
C ALA A 44 -8.80 12.37 3.97
N LEU A 45 -7.48 12.22 3.98
CA LEU A 45 -6.56 13.29 4.42
C LEU A 45 -6.60 14.49 3.47
N ALA A 46 -6.59 14.26 2.16
CA ALA A 46 -6.65 15.32 1.15
C ALA A 46 -7.90 16.21 1.28
N ALA A 47 -9.01 15.67 1.80
CA ALA A 47 -10.21 16.45 2.06
C ALA A 47 -9.99 17.60 3.06
N THR A 48 -8.96 17.51 3.90
CA THR A 48 -8.60 18.52 4.90
C THR A 48 -7.62 19.56 4.34
N TRP A 49 -6.92 19.24 3.24
CA TRP A 49 -5.84 20.05 2.72
C TRP A 49 -6.29 21.32 1.98
N THR A 50 -7.59 21.49 1.75
CA THR A 50 -8.15 22.76 1.27
C THR A 50 -7.97 23.90 2.27
N ALA A 51 -7.69 23.57 3.54
CA ALA A 51 -7.32 24.51 4.59
C ALA A 51 -5.80 24.77 4.69
N TRP A 52 -4.98 24.21 3.79
CA TRP A 52 -3.53 24.33 3.86
C TRP A 52 -3.08 25.81 3.83
N ASP A 53 -2.25 26.18 4.80
CA ASP A 53 -1.76 27.55 5.03
C ASP A 53 -0.63 27.99 4.10
N GLY A 54 -0.22 27.11 3.17
CA GLY A 54 0.88 27.33 2.24
C GLY A 54 2.26 27.01 2.81
N ILE A 55 2.36 26.51 4.06
CA ILE A 55 3.63 26.11 4.67
C ILE A 55 3.91 24.64 4.34
N PRO A 56 4.98 24.33 3.58
CA PRO A 56 5.32 22.95 3.26
C PRO A 56 5.80 22.17 4.50
N ALA A 57 5.49 20.87 4.55
CA ALA A 57 5.92 19.97 5.62
C ALA A 57 7.32 19.37 5.29
N PRO A 58 8.38 19.67 6.07
CA PRO A 58 9.64 18.96 5.95
C PRO A 58 9.53 17.60 6.66
N VAL A 59 9.76 16.51 5.92
CA VAL A 59 9.77 15.14 6.43
C VAL A 59 10.99 14.43 5.87
N ASP A 60 11.84 13.94 6.78
CA ASP A 60 13.17 13.43 6.47
C ASP A 60 14.01 14.43 5.63
N ASP A 61 14.49 14.03 4.46
CA ASP A 61 15.23 14.85 3.50
C ASP A 61 14.34 15.50 2.44
N ARG A 62 13.01 15.47 2.63
CA ARG A 62 12.01 15.90 1.63
C ARG A 62 11.10 16.99 2.16
N VAL A 63 10.53 17.73 1.22
CA VAL A 63 9.50 18.74 1.47
C VAL A 63 8.21 18.28 0.80
N TYR A 64 7.11 18.24 1.55
CA TYR A 64 5.79 17.86 1.07
C TYR A 64 4.81 19.04 1.09
N THR A 65 3.95 19.05 0.09
CA THR A 65 2.82 19.95 -0.10
C THR A 65 1.63 19.10 -0.57
N PRO A 66 0.38 19.55 -0.43
CA PRO A 66 -0.78 18.80 -0.87
C PRO A 66 -0.66 18.31 -2.33
N HIS A 67 -0.30 19.20 -3.25
CA HIS A 67 -0.09 18.86 -4.66
C HIS A 67 1.02 17.83 -4.86
N LYS A 68 2.15 17.97 -4.17
CA LYS A 68 3.23 16.97 -4.27
C LYS A 68 2.78 15.61 -3.75
N ALA A 69 2.04 15.56 -2.65
CA ALA A 69 1.55 14.30 -2.08
C ALA A 69 0.63 13.58 -3.08
N ILE A 70 -0.38 14.27 -3.63
CA ILE A 70 -1.28 13.70 -4.65
C ILE A 70 -0.50 13.26 -5.90
N ARG A 71 0.41 14.11 -6.40
CA ARG A 71 1.26 13.77 -7.55
C ARG A 71 2.09 12.54 -7.28
N ARG A 72 2.72 12.43 -6.11
CA ARG A 72 3.57 11.28 -5.76
C ARG A 72 2.81 9.98 -5.59
N VAL A 73 1.59 10.02 -5.06
CA VAL A 73 0.71 8.84 -5.04
C VAL A 73 0.37 8.42 -6.47
N ALA A 74 -0.05 9.35 -7.34
CA ALA A 74 -0.37 9.06 -8.72
C ALA A 74 0.82 8.51 -9.52
N ASP A 75 1.98 9.18 -9.42
CA ASP A 75 3.23 8.77 -10.06
C ASP A 75 3.59 7.34 -9.62
N HIS A 76 3.61 7.07 -8.30
CA HIS A 76 4.01 5.75 -7.77
C HIS A 76 3.05 4.64 -8.20
N MET A 77 1.75 4.93 -8.29
CA MET A 77 0.75 4.03 -8.86
C MET A 77 0.96 3.79 -10.36
N ILE A 78 1.39 4.79 -11.13
CA ILE A 78 1.65 4.66 -12.57
C ILE A 78 2.95 3.89 -12.81
N ASP A 79 4.01 4.20 -12.06
CA ASP A 79 5.32 3.56 -12.18
C ASP A 79 5.18 2.04 -12.04
N HIS A 80 4.53 1.58 -10.97
CA HIS A 80 4.33 0.16 -10.75
C HIS A 80 3.25 -0.47 -11.63
N LEU A 81 2.30 0.31 -12.15
CA LEU A 81 1.34 -0.20 -13.12
C LEU A 81 2.05 -0.46 -14.45
N SER A 82 2.93 0.45 -14.86
CA SER A 82 3.78 0.26 -16.05
C SER A 82 4.68 -0.97 -15.90
N GLU A 83 5.27 -1.18 -14.72
CA GLU A 83 6.07 -2.36 -14.41
C GLU A 83 5.24 -3.65 -14.49
N LEU A 84 4.07 -3.67 -13.86
CA LEU A 84 3.17 -4.82 -13.89
C LEU A 84 2.72 -5.17 -15.31
N GLU A 85 2.27 -4.17 -16.09
CA GLU A 85 1.79 -4.39 -17.45
C GLU A 85 2.91 -4.86 -18.40
N ALA A 86 4.12 -4.30 -18.28
CA ALA A 86 5.28 -4.77 -19.06
C ALA A 86 5.58 -6.24 -18.77
N ARG A 87 5.65 -6.63 -17.49
CA ARG A 87 5.91 -8.01 -17.08
C ARG A 87 4.82 -8.98 -17.56
N LEU A 88 3.54 -8.56 -17.52
CA LEU A 88 2.43 -9.36 -18.07
C LEU A 88 2.51 -9.51 -19.59
N ALA A 89 3.03 -8.51 -20.30
CA ALA A 89 3.26 -8.56 -21.75
C ALA A 89 4.54 -9.33 -22.15
N GLY A 90 5.37 -9.74 -21.18
CA GLY A 90 6.68 -10.34 -21.44
C GLY A 90 7.72 -9.33 -21.92
N GLU A 91 7.53 -8.04 -21.60
CA GLU A 91 8.42 -6.94 -21.93
C GLU A 91 9.27 -6.54 -20.71
N GLU A 92 10.46 -5.97 -20.98
CA GLU A 92 11.32 -5.41 -19.93
C GLU A 92 10.72 -4.11 -19.37
N PRO A 93 10.53 -3.98 -18.04
CA PRO A 93 10.08 -2.74 -17.42
C PRO A 93 11.00 -1.56 -17.74
N ARG A 94 10.39 -0.41 -18.04
CA ARG A 94 11.14 0.83 -18.26
C ARG A 94 11.51 1.46 -16.91
N PRO A 95 12.80 1.77 -16.66
CA PRO A 95 13.21 2.38 -15.39
C PRO A 95 12.69 3.81 -15.23
N ASP A 96 12.32 4.18 -14.00
CA ASP A 96 12.12 5.58 -13.61
C ASP A 96 13.48 6.27 -13.45
N HIS A 97 13.67 7.36 -14.20
CA HIS A 97 14.87 8.21 -14.12
C HIS A 97 14.61 9.58 -13.48
N TRP A 98 13.35 9.88 -13.17
CA TRP A 98 12.94 11.20 -12.70
C TRP A 98 13.16 11.35 -11.20
N HIS A 99 13.07 10.27 -10.41
CA HIS A 99 13.25 10.29 -8.96
C HIS A 99 12.35 11.34 -8.28
N ALA A 100 11.08 11.39 -8.70
CA ALA A 100 10.19 12.54 -8.51
C ALA A 100 10.00 12.98 -7.05
N SER A 101 10.20 12.07 -6.10
CA SER A 101 10.04 12.36 -4.67
C SER A 101 11.07 13.34 -4.10
N ALA A 102 12.27 13.41 -4.69
CA ALA A 102 13.32 14.35 -4.30
C ALA A 102 13.02 15.79 -4.74
N ILE A 103 12.07 16.00 -5.65
CA ILE A 103 11.80 17.29 -6.28
C ILE A 103 10.45 17.84 -5.81
N THR A 104 10.45 19.08 -5.35
CA THR A 104 9.24 19.89 -5.14
C THR A 104 9.26 21.01 -6.17
N THR A 105 8.36 20.93 -7.14
CA THR A 105 8.21 21.89 -8.24
C THR A 105 7.44 23.12 -7.80
N GLU A 106 7.45 24.18 -8.60
CA GLU A 106 6.61 25.36 -8.33
C GLU A 106 5.11 25.05 -8.42
N ALA A 107 4.70 24.13 -9.31
CA ALA A 107 3.32 23.65 -9.37
C ALA A 107 2.90 22.99 -8.06
N ASP A 108 3.81 22.24 -7.42
CA ASP A 108 3.54 21.62 -6.12
C ASP A 108 3.30 22.66 -5.00
N ARG A 109 3.72 23.92 -5.19
CA ARG A 109 3.60 24.98 -4.16
C ARG A 109 2.33 25.82 -4.29
N ALA A 110 1.52 25.59 -5.32
CA ALA A 110 0.25 26.29 -5.48
C ALA A 110 -0.70 25.98 -4.31
N PRO A 111 -1.63 26.89 -3.95
CA PRO A 111 -2.73 26.55 -3.05
C PRO A 111 -3.46 25.28 -3.52
N PHE A 112 -3.99 24.51 -2.57
CA PHE A 112 -4.79 23.33 -2.87
C PHE A 112 -6.27 23.68 -2.70
N THR A 113 -7.02 23.74 -3.79
CA THR A 113 -8.42 24.18 -3.79
C THR A 113 -9.40 23.00 -3.77
N GLU A 114 -10.69 23.31 -3.67
CA GLU A 114 -11.75 22.29 -3.81
C GLU A 114 -11.72 21.63 -5.20
N GLU A 115 -11.42 22.40 -6.25
CA GLU A 115 -11.25 21.85 -7.61
C GLU A 115 -10.09 20.86 -7.70
N ASP A 116 -8.97 21.14 -7.01
CA ASP A 116 -7.83 20.23 -6.96
C ASP A 116 -8.18 18.93 -6.21
N LEU A 117 -8.96 19.03 -5.13
CA LEU A 117 -9.48 17.88 -4.41
C LEU A 117 -10.39 17.02 -5.29
N GLU A 118 -11.32 17.63 -6.01
CA GLU A 118 -12.22 16.91 -6.92
C GLU A 118 -11.47 16.27 -8.10
N GLU A 119 -10.44 16.94 -8.62
CA GLU A 119 -9.53 16.34 -9.60
C GLU A 119 -8.83 15.10 -9.01
N ALA A 120 -8.28 15.22 -7.79
CA ALA A 120 -7.60 14.13 -7.11
C ALA A 120 -8.54 12.94 -6.87
N ARG A 121 -9.76 13.18 -6.37
CA ARG A 121 -10.81 12.15 -6.21
C ARG A 121 -11.10 11.44 -7.51
N SER A 122 -11.36 12.22 -8.56
CA SER A 122 -11.67 11.67 -9.89
C SER A 122 -10.52 10.81 -10.43
N ARG A 123 -9.28 11.30 -10.36
CA ARG A 123 -8.11 10.61 -10.90
C ARG A 123 -7.74 9.36 -10.10
N LEU A 124 -7.53 9.51 -8.79
CA LEU A 124 -7.02 8.42 -7.95
C LEU A 124 -8.03 7.29 -7.81
N THR A 125 -9.33 7.58 -7.70
CA THR A 125 -10.36 6.53 -7.61
C THR A 125 -10.39 5.66 -8.87
N ARG A 126 -10.26 6.26 -10.06
CA ARG A 126 -10.20 5.50 -11.32
C ARG A 126 -8.91 4.71 -11.44
N LEU A 127 -7.78 5.27 -11.01
CA LEU A 127 -6.51 4.56 -11.02
C LEU A 127 -6.52 3.36 -10.04
N ALA A 128 -7.09 3.55 -8.84
CA ALA A 128 -7.31 2.46 -7.89
C ALA A 128 -8.20 1.35 -8.48
N ARG A 129 -9.23 1.71 -9.25
CA ARG A 129 -10.09 0.74 -9.93
C ARG A 129 -9.33 -0.05 -11.01
N ILE A 130 -8.43 0.59 -11.77
CA ILE A 130 -7.58 -0.12 -12.74
C ILE A 130 -6.71 -1.16 -12.01
N TRP A 131 -6.08 -0.76 -10.91
CA TRP A 131 -5.29 -1.66 -10.07
C TRP A 131 -6.11 -2.83 -9.52
N ALA A 132 -7.29 -2.56 -8.96
CA ALA A 132 -8.17 -3.61 -8.45
C ALA A 132 -8.54 -4.61 -9.56
N ASN A 133 -8.98 -4.11 -10.72
CA ASN A 133 -9.33 -4.97 -11.86
C ASN A 133 -8.15 -5.85 -12.31
N ARG A 134 -6.91 -5.35 -12.24
CA ARG A 134 -5.71 -6.10 -12.60
C ARG A 134 -5.38 -7.17 -11.58
N LEU A 135 -5.32 -6.80 -10.31
CA LEU A 135 -4.95 -7.70 -9.23
C LEU A 135 -6.01 -8.79 -9.01
N GLU A 136 -7.29 -8.49 -9.20
CA GLU A 136 -8.39 -9.46 -9.08
C GLU A 136 -8.48 -10.44 -10.26
N ALA A 137 -7.91 -10.09 -11.41
CA ALA A 137 -7.88 -10.97 -12.59
C ALA A 137 -6.79 -12.05 -12.51
N LEU A 138 -5.80 -11.89 -11.62
CA LEU A 138 -4.69 -12.81 -11.45
C LEU A 138 -5.03 -13.91 -10.45
N THR A 139 -4.57 -15.14 -10.71
CA THR A 139 -4.66 -16.21 -9.72
C THR A 139 -3.71 -15.97 -8.56
N ALA A 140 -3.93 -16.64 -7.42
CA ALA A 140 -3.01 -16.58 -6.29
C ALA A 140 -1.58 -16.98 -6.69
N GLU A 141 -1.42 -18.00 -7.53
CA GLU A 141 -0.13 -18.42 -8.06
C GLU A 141 0.52 -17.32 -8.91
N GLN A 142 -0.22 -16.67 -9.82
CA GLN A 142 0.33 -15.57 -10.63
C GLN A 142 0.73 -14.35 -9.81
N LEU A 143 0.03 -14.10 -8.69
CA LEU A 143 0.35 -13.02 -7.76
C LEU A 143 1.66 -13.28 -6.99
N ASP A 144 2.00 -14.55 -6.75
CA ASP A 144 3.14 -14.95 -5.93
C ASP A 144 4.36 -15.40 -6.76
N ASP A 145 4.12 -16.02 -7.93
CA ASP A 145 5.12 -16.43 -8.93
C ASP A 145 4.98 -15.57 -10.20
N SER A 146 5.24 -14.28 -10.04
CA SER A 146 5.07 -13.29 -11.11
C SER A 146 6.27 -13.27 -12.07
N PRO A 147 6.05 -13.02 -13.37
CA PRO A 147 7.15 -12.95 -14.34
C PRO A 147 8.07 -11.74 -14.10
N GLY A 148 9.35 -11.92 -14.45
CA GLY A 148 10.41 -10.91 -14.30
C GLY A 148 11.17 -11.00 -12.99
N GLU A 149 12.22 -10.20 -12.84
CA GLU A 149 13.02 -10.12 -11.61
C GLU A 149 12.40 -9.17 -10.57
N GLY A 150 12.74 -9.34 -9.29
CA GLY A 150 12.31 -8.44 -8.20
C GLY A 150 11.08 -8.93 -7.45
N TRP A 151 10.26 -8.00 -6.96
CA TRP A 151 9.06 -8.33 -6.17
C TRP A 151 8.00 -9.08 -6.98
N SER A 152 7.28 -9.99 -6.33
CA SER A 152 6.05 -10.55 -6.89
C SER A 152 4.96 -9.48 -7.01
N PHE A 153 3.92 -9.71 -7.80
CA PHE A 153 2.80 -8.77 -7.91
C PHE A 153 2.07 -8.55 -6.58
N ARG A 154 2.03 -9.56 -5.69
CA ARG A 154 1.53 -9.39 -4.33
C ARG A 154 2.41 -8.44 -3.51
N GLU A 155 3.72 -8.62 -3.57
CA GLU A 155 4.68 -7.77 -2.86
C GLU A 155 4.67 -6.35 -3.41
N LEU A 156 4.56 -6.19 -4.72
CA LEU A 156 4.45 -4.90 -5.39
C LEU A 156 3.17 -4.16 -4.99
N ALA A 157 2.01 -4.85 -4.91
CA ALA A 157 0.78 -4.26 -4.38
C ALA A 157 0.91 -3.85 -2.89
N ARG A 158 1.60 -4.66 -2.08
CA ARG A 158 1.89 -4.32 -0.67
C ARG A 158 2.81 -3.11 -0.58
N HIS A 159 3.84 -3.04 -1.42
CA HIS A 159 4.73 -1.88 -1.48
C HIS A 159 3.96 -0.63 -1.89
N LEU A 160 3.10 -0.72 -2.92
CA LEU A 160 2.26 0.37 -3.37
C LEU A 160 1.30 0.85 -2.27
N ALA A 161 0.74 -0.05 -1.46
CA ALA A 161 -0.08 0.35 -0.31
C ALA A 161 0.67 1.24 0.70
N GLY A 162 2.01 1.16 0.76
CA GLY A 162 2.86 2.06 1.53
C GLY A 162 2.89 3.52 1.02
N SER A 163 2.22 3.82 -0.09
CA SER A 163 2.08 5.19 -0.62
C SER A 163 1.28 6.11 0.31
N THR A 164 0.59 5.58 1.33
CA THR A 164 -0.01 6.38 2.41
C THR A 164 1.02 7.33 3.03
N TYR A 165 2.30 6.93 3.07
CA TYR A 165 3.42 7.74 3.53
C TYR A 165 3.39 9.18 2.99
N TYR A 166 3.04 9.38 1.72
CA TYR A 166 3.03 10.71 1.12
C TYR A 166 1.91 11.60 1.68
N ALA A 167 0.75 11.03 2.02
CA ALA A 167 -0.34 11.76 2.65
C ALA A 167 -0.10 11.90 4.16
N ASP A 168 0.43 10.87 4.81
CA ASP A 168 0.78 10.88 6.24
C ASP A 168 1.85 11.93 6.56
N ALA A 169 2.73 12.26 5.60
CA ALA A 169 3.71 13.34 5.73
C ALA A 169 3.08 14.73 5.92
N LEU A 170 1.85 14.94 5.44
CA LEU A 170 1.07 16.16 5.69
C LEU A 170 0.09 15.99 6.84
N GLY A 171 -0.53 14.80 6.94
CA GLY A 171 -1.52 14.50 7.95
C GLY A 171 -2.86 15.21 7.73
N ASP A 172 -3.62 15.34 8.80
CA ASP A 172 -4.89 16.06 8.87
C ASP A 172 -4.62 17.55 9.16
N LEU A 173 -5.19 18.44 8.34
CA LEU A 173 -5.02 19.90 8.44
C LEU A 173 -6.29 20.65 8.89
N SER A 174 -7.28 19.94 9.44
CA SER A 174 -8.52 20.53 9.96
C SER A 174 -8.42 21.21 11.32
#